data_AF-A0A6G4W6V9-F1
#
_entry.id   AF-A0A6G4W6V9-F1
#
_cell.length_a   1.000
_cell.length_b   1.000
_cell.length_c   1.000
_cell.angle_alpha   90.00
_cell.angle_beta   90.00
_cell.angle_gamma   90.00
#
_symmetry.space_group_name_H-M   'P 1'
#
loop_
_entity.id
_entity.type
_entity.pdbx_description
1 polymer ?
#
loop_
_entity_poly.entity_id
_entity_poly.type
_entity_poly.pdbx_seq_one_letter_code
_entity_poly.pdbx_strand_id
1 'polypeptide(L)'
;MNDRVLTRRFAEAFMLMKYAGKAGEVEWLWNSRDGVSPFGVSTGSGGGIMNHADWREDVFVPNFVPPIGMRIFVDLTMDKALVSARKRVSESWDRGQYQMKDHPILGPLGPAGAADELAKEIVGNGDQPTVEIVTEEIHDHFRMLASKHPFRQERSA
;
A
#
# COMPACT_ATOMS: atom_id res chain seq x y z
N MET A 1 27.15 -10.21 10.20
CA MET A 1 25.90 -9.60 9.68
C MET A 1 25.86 -9.91 8.19
N ASN A 2 24.73 -10.42 7.69
CA ASN A 2 24.52 -10.64 6.26
C ASN A 2 23.81 -9.40 5.73
N ASP A 3 24.60 -8.49 5.17
CA ASP A 3 24.12 -7.25 4.55
C ASP A 3 23.38 -7.58 3.25
N ARG A 4 22.34 -6.79 2.90
CA ARG A 4 21.59 -6.96 1.65
C ARG A 4 22.09 -5.93 0.62
N VAL A 5 22.51 -6.39 -0.55
CA VAL A 5 22.70 -5.50 -1.70
C VAL A 5 21.32 -5.10 -2.21
N LEU A 6 21.05 -3.79 -2.28
CA LEU A 6 19.74 -3.31 -2.72
C LEU A 6 19.72 -3.08 -4.23
N THR A 7 19.07 -3.98 -4.95
CA THR A 7 18.58 -3.73 -6.30
C THR A 7 17.09 -3.37 -6.21
N ARG A 8 16.69 -2.24 -6.80
CA ARG A 8 15.28 -1.86 -6.90
C ARG A 8 14.76 -1.98 -8.32
N ARG A 9 13.61 -2.60 -8.50
CA ARG A 9 12.90 -2.70 -9.77
C ARG A 9 12.24 -1.37 -10.16
N PHE A 10 11.81 -0.59 -9.17
CA PHE A 10 11.07 0.65 -9.39
C PHE A 10 11.80 1.87 -8.81
N ALA A 11 11.68 3.02 -9.47
CA ALA A 11 12.32 4.26 -9.03
C ALA A 11 11.74 4.77 -7.69
N GLU A 12 10.47 4.46 -7.42
CA GLU A 12 9.74 4.87 -6.21
C GLU A 12 9.93 3.91 -5.02
N ALA A 13 10.65 2.81 -5.23
CA ALA A 13 10.92 1.84 -4.18
C ALA A 13 11.77 2.48 -3.07
N PHE A 14 11.35 2.28 -1.82
CA PHE A 14 12.01 2.80 -0.63
C PHE A 14 12.18 4.33 -0.58
N MET A 15 11.32 5.06 -1.29
CA MET A 15 11.28 6.51 -1.28
C MET A 15 10.35 7.02 -0.16
N LEU A 16 10.79 8.07 0.54
CA LEU A 16 9.96 8.92 1.38
C LEU A 16 9.44 10.06 0.51
N MET A 17 8.12 10.16 0.38
CA MET A 17 7.44 10.98 -0.62
C MET A 17 6.39 11.86 0.02
N LYS A 18 6.17 13.04 -0.54
CA LYS A 18 5.21 14.02 -0.03
C LYS A 18 3.86 13.87 -0.70
N TYR A 19 2.79 13.79 0.08
CA TYR A 19 1.42 13.78 -0.41
C TYR A 19 0.71 15.03 0.09
N ALA A 20 -0.04 15.70 -0.81
CA ALA A 20 -0.77 16.92 -0.47
C ALA A 20 -2.24 16.85 -0.90
N GLY A 21 -3.13 17.26 0.01
CA GLY A 21 -4.56 17.43 -0.22
C GLY A 21 -4.91 18.82 -0.73
N LYS A 22 -6.08 18.96 -1.35
CA LYS A 22 -6.58 20.28 -1.81
C LYS A 22 -6.92 21.22 -0.67
N ALA A 23 -7.21 20.71 0.53
CA ALA A 23 -7.53 21.53 1.70
C ALA A 23 -6.26 21.91 2.51
N GLY A 24 -5.07 21.62 1.97
CA GLY A 24 -3.79 22.03 2.55
C GLY A 24 -3.14 20.99 3.46
N GLU A 25 -3.74 19.81 3.63
CA GLU A 25 -3.11 18.71 4.35
C GLU A 25 -1.85 18.25 3.63
N VAL A 26 -0.79 18.01 4.38
CA VAL A 26 0.47 17.48 3.87
C VAL A 26 0.90 16.30 4.74
N GLU A 27 1.28 15.21 4.11
CA GLU A 27 1.80 14.03 4.78
C GLU A 27 3.00 13.48 4.02
N TRP A 28 3.97 12.96 4.76
CA TRP A 28 5.06 12.18 4.18
C TRP A 28 4.73 10.70 4.31
N LEU A 29 4.74 9.98 3.19
CA LEU A 29 4.50 8.54 3.13
C LEU A 29 5.76 7.85 2.63
N TRP A 30 6.16 6.78 3.31
CA TRP A 30 7.29 5.96 2.89
C TRP A 30 6.81 4.71 2.17
N ASN A 31 7.39 4.45 0.99
CA ASN A 31 7.15 3.20 0.27
C ASN A 31 8.10 2.12 0.74
N SER A 32 7.69 1.30 1.70
CA SER A 32 8.56 0.26 2.30
C SER A 32 8.86 -0.95 1.38
N ARG A 33 8.43 -0.90 0.11
CA ARG A 33 8.43 -2.00 -0.84
C ARG A 33 9.33 -1.73 -2.04
N ASP A 34 9.68 -2.80 -2.75
CA ASP A 34 10.18 -2.71 -4.13
C ASP A 34 9.02 -2.76 -5.14
N GLY A 35 8.14 -1.75 -5.07
CA GLY A 35 6.93 -1.64 -5.87
C GLY A 35 6.59 -0.19 -6.20
N VAL A 36 5.65 0.01 -7.12
CA VAL A 36 5.12 1.35 -7.45
C VAL A 36 4.31 1.91 -6.29
N SER A 37 4.32 3.23 -6.13
CA SER A 37 3.49 3.93 -5.14
C SER A 37 2.20 4.47 -5.79
N PRO A 38 1.09 4.57 -5.03
CA PRO A 38 -0.13 5.19 -5.53
C PRO A 38 0.07 6.67 -5.88
N PHE A 39 -0.49 7.12 -7.00
CA PHE A 39 -0.55 8.56 -7.32
C PHE A 39 -1.42 9.35 -6.31
N GLY A 40 -2.47 8.72 -5.79
CA GLY A 40 -3.40 9.31 -4.85
C GLY A 40 -3.76 8.36 -3.71
N VAL A 41 -3.99 8.93 -2.53
CA VAL A 41 -4.35 8.21 -1.29
C VAL A 41 -5.43 8.97 -0.56
N SER A 42 -6.27 8.28 0.21
CA SER A 42 -7.20 8.98 1.10
C SER A 42 -6.44 9.79 2.18
N THR A 43 -7.00 10.91 2.60
CA THR A 43 -6.51 11.63 3.79
C THR A 43 -6.58 10.71 5.01
N GLY A 44 -5.73 10.93 6.02
CA GLY A 44 -5.80 10.16 7.28
C GLY A 44 -7.16 10.29 8.00
N SER A 45 -7.87 11.40 7.78
CA SER A 45 -9.22 11.65 8.30
C SER A 45 -10.34 10.99 7.47
N GLY A 46 -10.04 10.45 6.29
CA GLY A 46 -11.03 9.86 5.38
C GLY A 46 -11.91 10.87 4.63
N GLY A 47 -11.71 12.18 4.83
CA GLY A 47 -12.52 13.25 4.24
C GLY A 47 -12.16 13.67 2.82
N GLY A 48 -11.09 13.13 2.24
CA GLY A 48 -10.63 13.53 0.90
C GLY A 48 -9.52 12.65 0.34
N ILE A 49 -8.91 13.12 -0.75
CA ILE A 49 -7.78 12.48 -1.44
C ILE A 49 -6.59 13.44 -1.42
N MET A 50 -5.42 12.91 -1.11
CA MET A 50 -4.11 13.56 -1.27
C MET A 50 -3.38 12.92 -2.44
N ASN A 51 -2.63 13.71 -3.20
CA ASN A 51 -1.86 13.22 -4.33
C ASN A 51 -0.37 13.38 -4.05
N HIS A 52 0.45 12.51 -4.65
CA HIS A 52 1.90 12.63 -4.61
C HIS A 52 2.30 13.98 -5.22
N ALA A 53 2.99 14.79 -4.41
CA ALA A 53 3.28 16.18 -4.66
C ALA A 53 4.80 16.41 -4.63
N ASP A 54 5.26 17.29 -5.51
CA ASP A 54 6.66 17.72 -5.65
C ASP A 54 7.70 16.59 -5.59
N TRP A 55 7.83 15.87 -6.70
CA TRP A 55 8.70 14.70 -6.86
C TRP A 55 10.19 15.01 -6.66
N ARG A 56 10.56 16.30 -6.61
CA ARG A 56 11.94 16.73 -6.35
C ARG A 56 12.33 16.63 -4.88
N GLU A 57 11.34 16.60 -3.98
CA GLU A 57 11.60 16.41 -2.55
C GLU A 57 11.63 14.93 -2.13
N ASP A 58 11.39 14.00 -3.07
CA ASP A 58 11.41 12.57 -2.76
C ASP A 58 12.81 12.12 -2.35
N VAL A 59 12.90 11.42 -1.21
CA VAL A 59 14.20 10.97 -0.66
C VAL A 59 14.27 9.45 -0.67
N PHE A 60 15.30 8.90 -1.29
CA PHE A 60 15.59 7.47 -1.21
C PHE A 60 16.17 7.10 0.15
N VAL A 61 15.41 6.35 0.96
CA VAL A 61 15.81 5.99 2.33
C VAL A 61 15.49 4.51 2.60
N PRO A 62 16.31 3.56 2.11
CA PRO A 62 16.01 2.13 2.19
C PRO A 62 16.09 1.53 3.59
N ASN A 63 16.81 2.18 4.51
CA ASN A 63 16.91 1.76 5.91
C ASN A 63 16.06 2.64 6.83
N PHE A 64 15.01 3.27 6.31
CA PHE A 64 14.13 4.11 7.11
C PHE A 64 13.40 3.30 8.17
N VAL A 65 13.35 3.84 9.39
CA VAL A 65 12.55 3.29 10.48
C VAL A 65 11.39 4.27 10.71
N PRO A 66 10.19 4.00 10.17
CA PRO A 66 9.10 4.96 10.23
C PRO A 66 8.61 5.11 11.68
N PRO A 67 8.31 6.33 12.16
CA PRO A 67 7.80 6.54 13.51
C PRO A 67 6.40 5.95 13.67
N ILE A 68 6.07 5.54 14.91
CA ILE A 68 4.72 5.07 15.27
C ILE A 68 3.69 6.15 14.92
N GLY A 69 2.57 5.74 14.32
CA GLY A 69 1.50 6.63 13.86
C GLY A 69 1.68 7.17 12.43
N MET A 70 2.86 7.03 11.82
CA MET A 70 3.06 7.38 10.42
C MET A 70 2.30 6.40 9.52
N ARG A 71 1.79 6.86 8.37
CA ARG A 71 1.28 5.95 7.34
C ARG A 71 2.39 5.58 6.35
N ILE A 72 2.41 4.32 5.95
CA ILE A 72 3.39 3.78 4.99
C ILE A 72 2.69 2.92 3.95
N PHE A 73 3.33 2.76 2.79
CA PHE A 73 2.90 1.75 1.82
C PHE A 73 3.58 0.42 2.11
N VAL A 74 2.76 -0.62 2.23
CA VAL A 74 3.17 -2.03 2.36
C VAL A 74 2.47 -2.87 1.30
N ASP A 75 2.90 -4.12 1.12
CA ASP A 75 2.29 -5.00 0.14
C ASP A 75 0.89 -5.36 0.59
N LEU A 76 -0.06 -5.26 -0.34
CA LEU A 76 -1.40 -5.76 -0.11
C LEU A 76 -1.35 -7.29 -0.03
N THR A 77 -1.79 -7.83 1.09
CA THR A 77 -1.91 -9.29 1.25
C THR A 77 -3.26 -9.77 0.75
N MET A 78 -3.34 -11.05 0.39
CA MET A 78 -4.61 -11.69 0.02
C MET A 78 -5.67 -11.54 1.13
N ASP A 79 -5.27 -11.69 2.39
CA ASP A 79 -6.20 -11.53 3.53
C ASP A 79 -6.81 -10.13 3.59
N LYS A 80 -6.00 -9.09 3.37
CA LYS A 80 -6.48 -7.70 3.34
C LYS A 80 -7.32 -7.43 2.09
N ALA A 81 -6.93 -7.98 0.94
CA ALA A 81 -7.72 -7.89 -0.29
C ALA A 81 -9.10 -8.53 -0.10
N LEU A 82 -9.17 -9.65 0.62
CA LEU A 82 -10.40 -10.37 0.90
C LEU A 82 -11.35 -9.58 1.81
N VAL A 83 -10.83 -8.84 2.79
CA VAL A 83 -11.64 -7.93 3.61
C VAL A 83 -12.32 -6.86 2.73
N SER A 84 -11.54 -6.22 1.85
CA SER A 84 -12.05 -5.21 0.91
C SER A 84 -13.06 -5.80 -0.08
N ALA A 85 -12.77 -6.99 -0.61
CA ALA A 85 -13.66 -7.69 -1.54
C ALA A 85 -15.00 -8.04 -0.88
N ARG A 86 -15.00 -8.59 0.34
CA ARG A 86 -16.21 -8.91 1.10
C ARG A 86 -17.06 -7.67 1.37
N LYS A 87 -16.44 -6.56 1.73
CA LYS A 87 -17.14 -5.28 1.92
C LYS A 87 -17.82 -4.86 0.61
N ARG A 88 -17.08 -4.85 -0.50
CA ARG A 88 -17.63 -4.49 -1.82
C ARG A 88 -18.80 -5.37 -2.22
N VAL A 89 -18.68 -6.69 -2.06
CA VAL A 89 -19.77 -7.65 -2.31
C VAL A 89 -20.98 -7.30 -1.45
N SER A 90 -20.79 -7.15 -0.14
CA SER A 90 -21.90 -6.86 0.78
C SER A 90 -22.63 -5.56 0.45
N GLU A 91 -21.93 -4.54 -0.05
CA GLU A 91 -22.50 -3.23 -0.38
C GLU A 91 -23.24 -3.22 -1.73
N SER A 92 -22.97 -4.18 -2.62
CA SER A 92 -23.44 -4.17 -4.00
C SER A 92 -24.19 -5.44 -4.45
N TRP A 93 -24.30 -6.46 -3.59
CA TRP A 93 -24.82 -7.77 -3.98
C TRP A 93 -26.20 -7.71 -4.63
N ASP A 94 -27.14 -7.04 -3.95
CA ASP A 94 -28.54 -6.88 -4.35
C ASP A 94 -28.97 -5.40 -4.34
N ARG A 95 -27.99 -4.49 -4.45
CA ARG A 95 -28.19 -3.03 -4.34
C ARG A 95 -27.68 -2.30 -5.58
N GLY A 96 -28.32 -1.17 -5.88
CA GLY A 96 -27.97 -0.31 -7.01
C GLY A 96 -28.59 -0.77 -8.33
N GLN A 97 -28.29 -0.01 -9.39
CA GLN A 97 -28.79 -0.31 -10.75
C GLN A 97 -28.07 -1.50 -11.41
N TYR A 98 -26.86 -1.80 -10.97
CA TYR A 98 -26.07 -2.94 -11.43
C TYR A 98 -25.72 -3.81 -10.23
N GLN A 99 -26.59 -4.79 -9.95
CA GLN A 99 -26.45 -5.66 -8.78
C GLN A 99 -25.42 -6.75 -9.07
N MET A 100 -24.52 -6.99 -8.12
CA MET A 100 -23.43 -7.96 -8.34
C MET A 100 -23.94 -9.39 -8.54
N LYS A 101 -25.09 -9.75 -7.95
CA LYS A 101 -25.73 -11.05 -8.15
C LYS A 101 -26.11 -11.33 -9.60
N ASP A 102 -26.32 -10.28 -10.41
CA ASP A 102 -26.71 -10.39 -11.82
C ASP A 102 -25.48 -10.38 -12.75
N HIS A 103 -24.27 -10.25 -12.20
CA HIS A 103 -23.04 -10.27 -12.98
C HIS A 103 -22.79 -11.68 -13.56
N PRO A 104 -22.48 -11.81 -14.87
CA PRO A 104 -22.41 -13.12 -15.54
C PRO A 104 -21.35 -14.07 -14.98
N ILE A 105 -20.25 -13.51 -14.43
CA ILE A 105 -19.17 -14.28 -13.80
C ILE A 105 -19.35 -14.37 -12.27
N LEU A 106 -19.46 -13.23 -11.56
CA LEU A 106 -19.51 -13.18 -10.10
C LEU A 106 -20.83 -13.66 -9.50
N GLY A 107 -21.97 -13.42 -10.16
CA GLY A 107 -23.29 -13.80 -9.67
C GLY A 107 -23.44 -15.30 -9.40
N PRO A 108 -23.11 -16.18 -10.38
CA PRO A 108 -23.15 -17.64 -10.20
C PRO A 108 -22.28 -18.19 -9.06
N LEU A 109 -21.27 -17.45 -8.61
CA LEU A 109 -20.37 -17.87 -7.52
C LEU A 109 -20.96 -17.63 -6.12
N GLY A 110 -22.06 -16.87 -6.03
CA GLY A 110 -22.59 -16.38 -4.76
C GLY A 110 -21.65 -15.36 -4.08
N PRO A 111 -22.07 -14.78 -2.94
CA PRO A 111 -21.32 -13.70 -2.29
C PRO A 111 -19.89 -14.08 -1.89
N ALA A 112 -19.71 -15.30 -1.35
CA ALA A 112 -18.40 -15.77 -0.89
C ALA A 112 -17.45 -15.99 -2.06
N GLY A 113 -17.86 -16.72 -3.09
CA GLY A 113 -17.02 -16.96 -4.26
C GLY A 113 -16.74 -15.69 -5.06
N ALA A 114 -17.69 -14.76 -5.14
CA ALA A 114 -17.47 -13.44 -5.73
C ALA A 114 -16.40 -12.64 -4.96
N ALA A 115 -16.40 -12.70 -3.63
CA ALA A 115 -15.38 -12.05 -2.82
C ALA A 115 -13.98 -12.65 -3.05
N ASP A 116 -13.90 -13.98 -3.15
CA ASP A 116 -12.63 -14.66 -3.41
C ASP A 116 -12.07 -14.31 -4.80
N GLU A 117 -12.91 -14.23 -5.84
CA GLU A 117 -12.48 -13.81 -7.17
C GLU A 117 -12.07 -12.34 -7.22
N LEU A 118 -12.83 -11.45 -6.60
CA LEU A 118 -12.47 -10.04 -6.52
C LEU A 118 -11.17 -9.82 -5.72
N ALA A 119 -10.93 -10.59 -4.66
CA ALA A 119 -9.70 -10.48 -3.88
C ALA A 119 -8.45 -10.78 -4.73
N LYS A 120 -8.54 -11.77 -5.64
CA LYS A 120 -7.46 -12.09 -6.60
C LYS A 120 -7.20 -10.93 -7.55
N GLU A 121 -8.25 -10.29 -8.05
CA GLU A 121 -8.12 -9.11 -8.91
C GLU A 121 -7.48 -7.94 -8.14
N ILE A 122 -7.93 -7.69 -6.90
CA ILE A 122 -7.43 -6.59 -6.07
C ILE A 122 -5.96 -6.79 -5.70
N VAL A 123 -5.53 -8.01 -5.34
CA VAL A 123 -4.12 -8.27 -5.00
C VAL A 123 -3.22 -8.30 -6.24
N GLY A 124 -3.79 -8.54 -7.42
CA GLY A 124 -3.07 -8.60 -8.69
C GLY A 124 -1.95 -9.63 -8.65
N ASN A 125 -0.74 -9.22 -9.04
CA ASN A 125 0.45 -10.08 -9.02
C ASN A 125 1.17 -10.07 -7.64
N GLY A 126 0.52 -9.57 -6.58
CA GLY A 126 1.12 -9.37 -5.27
C GLY A 126 1.97 -8.10 -5.18
N ASP A 127 1.85 -7.18 -6.14
CA ASP A 127 2.59 -5.93 -6.23
C ASP A 127 1.75 -4.70 -5.85
N GLN A 128 0.48 -4.92 -5.49
CA GLN A 128 -0.45 -3.83 -5.21
C GLN A 128 -0.17 -3.18 -3.84
N PRO A 129 -0.15 -1.84 -3.76
CA PRO A 129 -0.03 -1.12 -2.49
C PRO A 129 -1.25 -1.23 -1.61
N THR A 130 -1.00 -1.25 -0.30
CA THR A 130 -1.95 -0.79 0.71
C THR A 130 -1.30 0.17 1.69
N VAL A 131 -2.09 1.05 2.29
CA VAL A 131 -1.63 1.97 3.34
C VAL A 131 -1.83 1.29 4.70
N GLU A 132 -0.80 1.36 5.54
CA GLU A 132 -0.86 0.93 6.94
C GLU A 132 -0.39 2.05 7.88
N ILE A 133 -0.97 2.10 9.08
CA ILE A 133 -0.47 2.94 10.16
C ILE A 133 0.59 2.15 10.93
N VAL A 134 1.76 2.75 11.11
CA VAL A 134 2.87 2.13 11.84
C VAL A 134 2.49 1.96 13.30
N THR A 135 2.38 0.70 13.71
CA THR A 135 2.24 0.27 15.11
C THR A 135 3.62 0.09 15.77
N GLU A 136 3.65 -0.19 17.07
CA GLU A 136 4.88 -0.59 17.76
C GLU A 136 5.54 -1.81 17.10
N GLU A 137 4.74 -2.83 16.75
CA GLU A 137 5.23 -4.04 16.08
C GLU A 137 5.87 -3.73 14.73
N ILE A 138 5.23 -2.91 13.90
CA ILE A 138 5.77 -2.49 12.60
C ILE A 138 7.05 -1.68 12.79
N HIS A 139 7.06 -0.75 13.73
CA HIS A 139 8.23 0.07 14.04
C HIS A 139 9.42 -0.79 14.47
N ASP A 140 9.19 -1.72 15.41
CA ASP A 140 10.22 -2.62 15.93
C ASP A 140 10.74 -3.57 14.85
N HIS A 141 9.88 -4.03 13.94
CA HIS A 141 10.27 -4.80 12.78
C HIS A 141 11.25 -4.03 11.89
N PHE A 142 10.91 -2.80 11.49
CA PHE A 142 11.81 -1.98 10.67
C PHE A 142 13.09 -1.58 11.41
N ARG A 143 13.02 -1.30 12.71
CA ARG A 143 14.21 -1.04 13.55
C ARG A 143 15.14 -2.24 13.55
N MET A 144 14.60 -3.46 13.67
CA MET A 144 15.36 -4.69 13.60
C MET A 144 16.00 -4.87 12.23
N LEU A 145 15.26 -4.66 11.13
CA LEU A 145 15.79 -4.77 9.77
C LEU A 145 16.92 -3.78 9.51
N ALA A 146 16.74 -2.51 9.87
CA ALA A 146 17.75 -1.47 9.71
C ALA A 146 19.03 -1.77 10.51
N SER A 147 18.92 -2.46 11.65
CA SER A 147 20.07 -2.80 12.50
C SER A 147 20.78 -4.09 12.11
N LYS A 148 20.02 -5.15 11.75
CA LYS A 148 20.56 -6.51 11.54
C LYS A 148 20.82 -6.84 10.07
N HIS A 149 20.06 -6.22 9.17
CA HIS A 149 20.06 -6.49 7.73
C HIS A 149 19.99 -5.18 6.92
N PRO A 150 20.85 -4.20 7.18
CA PRO A 150 20.80 -2.94 6.45
C PRO A 150 21.04 -3.18 4.97
N PHE A 151 20.31 -2.44 4.14
CA PHE A 151 20.65 -2.27 2.74
C PHE A 151 21.94 -1.46 2.63
N ARG A 152 22.90 -1.97 1.86
CA ARG A 152 24.02 -1.13 1.40
C ARG A 152 23.60 -0.45 0.11
N GLN A 153 23.74 0.87 0.09
CA GLN A 153 23.77 1.61 -1.16
C GLN A 153 25.15 1.33 -1.78
N GLU A 154 25.20 0.67 -2.93
CA GLU A 154 26.45 0.63 -3.69
C GLU A 154 26.82 2.07 -4.02
N ARG A 155 28.06 2.46 -3.69
CA ARG A 155 28.57 3.75 -4.15
C ARG A 155 28.63 3.65 -5.67
N SER A 156 27.78 4.39 -6.37
CA SER A 156 27.98 4.63 -7.79
C SER A 156 29.39 5.21 -7.96
N ALA A 157 30.20 4.56 -8.79
CA ALA A 157 31.52 5.05 -9.19
C ALA A 157 31.40 6.33 -10.03
#